data_AF-A0A1A5YQR6-F1
#
_entry.id   AF-A0A1A5YQR6-F1
#
_cell.length_a   1.000
_cell.length_b   1.000
_cell.length_c   1.000
_cell.angle_alpha   90.00
_cell.angle_beta   90.00
_cell.angle_gamma   90.00
#
_symmetry.space_group_name_H-M   'P 1'
#
loop_
_entity.id
_entity.type
_entity.pdbx_description
1 polymer ?
#
loop_
_entity_poly.entity_id
_entity_poly.type
_entity_poly.pdbx_seq_one_letter_code
_entity_poly.pdbx_strand_id
1 'polypeptide(L)'
;MKRWIDVDPLDWYYRDTLEATRLKTDGSADFDVINGMTYNVFKPGYGRVVKRFVTVSGQKEFLVPDYTYHSSNPLFVMVNGIEVLPEKVEDGKVTMTNPLSEGIEVVCVSYGIPDRKDIGCVNAPYNGTGNYRLPHATLKHKTAYKFSLGNPPETCTVLGVKLKRMIVDVKAGADAAIVIRDAVGFKRDKFVIHNGEIYLPYLYNGFPAVIGYNAIIGGRNRHTTETVIVESGSVTYNDRFFGDVRIRRGDFFGLLSRIWMNLHNRYTDKPFAYKTTASRYIKDKAAIEAQWYKNDVLTLLEEKYGDGNYVFPLYANDSFEPESCITRAECVVFLNRFIEWITEKYR
;
A
#
# COMPACT_ATOMS: atom_id res chain seq x y z
N MET A 1 10.94 -2.61 -6.27
CA MET A 1 11.34 -2.37 -4.87
C MET A 1 10.12 -2.54 -3.96
N LYS A 2 10.01 -3.66 -3.22
CA LYS A 2 8.98 -3.83 -2.17
C LYS A 2 9.65 -3.47 -0.85
N ARG A 3 9.74 -2.19 -0.55
CA ARG A 3 10.31 -1.72 0.71
C ARG A 3 9.20 -1.59 1.75
N TRP A 4 9.45 -2.08 2.95
CA TRP A 4 8.73 -1.66 4.14
C TRP A 4 9.56 -0.61 4.85
N ILE A 5 8.88 0.34 5.49
CA ILE A 5 9.56 1.45 6.17
C ILE A 5 10.44 0.92 7.32
N ASP A 6 10.00 -0.14 8.00
CA ASP A 6 10.57 -0.59 9.28
C ASP A 6 11.03 -2.06 9.31
N VAL A 7 11.19 -2.73 8.16
CA VAL A 7 11.62 -4.14 8.13
C VAL A 7 12.68 -4.35 7.05
N ASP A 8 13.88 -4.73 7.47
CA ASP A 8 15.10 -4.85 6.66
C ASP A 8 15.39 -6.33 6.29
N PRO A 9 15.92 -6.65 5.10
CA PRO A 9 16.38 -7.99 4.75
C PRO A 9 17.27 -8.71 5.76
N LEU A 10 18.00 -7.96 6.59
CA LEU A 10 18.87 -8.50 7.64
C LEU A 10 18.13 -8.84 8.94
N ASP A 11 16.89 -8.39 9.11
CA ASP A 11 16.08 -8.73 10.28
C ASP A 11 15.75 -10.23 10.29
N TRP A 12 15.90 -10.89 11.43
CA TRP A 12 15.63 -12.33 11.57
C TRP A 12 14.18 -12.71 11.23
N TYR A 13 13.25 -11.76 11.36
CA TYR A 13 11.82 -11.90 11.06
C TYR A 13 11.43 -11.40 9.65
N TYR A 14 12.39 -10.94 8.83
CA TYR A 14 12.13 -10.38 7.50
C TYR A 14 11.36 -11.34 6.60
N ARG A 15 11.81 -12.61 6.56
CA ARG A 15 11.22 -13.63 5.69
C ARG A 15 9.77 -13.92 6.09
N ASP A 16 9.52 -14.11 7.38
CA ASP A 16 8.18 -14.42 7.87
C ASP A 16 7.22 -13.24 7.65
N THR A 17 7.73 -12.03 7.83
CA THR A 17 7.01 -10.79 7.49
C THR A 17 6.66 -10.75 5.99
N LEU A 18 7.60 -11.14 5.13
CA LEU A 18 7.40 -11.21 3.68
C LEU A 18 6.35 -12.22 3.27
N GLU A 19 6.38 -13.38 3.89
CA GLU A 19 5.40 -14.42 3.63
C GLU A 19 4.03 -14.00 4.15
N ALA A 20 3.94 -13.46 5.37
CA ALA A 20 2.70 -12.97 5.97
C ALA A 20 2.02 -11.88 5.13
N THR A 21 2.79 -10.95 4.56
CA THR A 21 2.24 -9.91 3.67
C THR A 21 1.70 -10.43 2.34
N ARG A 22 2.06 -11.65 1.94
CA ARG A 22 1.54 -12.26 0.71
C ARG A 22 0.27 -13.06 0.97
N LEU A 23 -0.11 -13.26 2.23
CA LEU A 23 -1.31 -13.99 2.59
C LEU A 23 -2.56 -13.18 2.21
N LYS A 24 -3.47 -13.87 1.52
CA LYS A 24 -4.80 -13.41 1.16
C LYS A 24 -5.81 -14.14 2.02
N THR A 25 -6.91 -13.49 2.38
CA THR A 25 -7.91 -14.14 3.22
C THR A 25 -8.68 -15.25 2.49
N ASP A 26 -8.72 -15.20 1.16
CA ASP A 26 -9.44 -16.15 0.31
C ASP A 26 -8.76 -16.34 -1.06
N GLY A 27 -9.31 -17.25 -1.87
CA GLY A 27 -8.83 -17.54 -3.22
C GLY A 27 -9.11 -16.44 -4.26
N SER A 28 -10.01 -15.47 -3.96
CA SER A 28 -10.29 -14.33 -4.84
C SER A 28 -9.11 -13.33 -4.88
N ALA A 29 -8.22 -13.38 -3.88
CA ALA A 29 -7.08 -12.50 -3.70
C ALA A 29 -7.42 -11.01 -3.47
N ASP A 30 -8.68 -10.70 -3.18
CA ASP A 30 -9.17 -9.33 -3.04
C ASP A 30 -8.79 -8.69 -1.71
N PHE A 31 -8.64 -9.48 -0.64
CA PHE A 31 -8.29 -8.99 0.69
C PHE A 31 -6.97 -9.57 1.22
N ASP A 32 -6.08 -8.69 1.67
CA ASP A 32 -4.86 -9.10 2.36
C ASP A 32 -5.15 -9.44 3.82
N VAL A 33 -4.43 -10.44 4.37
CA VAL A 33 -4.47 -10.70 5.82
C VAL A 33 -3.94 -9.48 6.58
N ILE A 34 -2.83 -8.92 6.11
CA ILE A 34 -2.22 -7.70 6.64
C ILE A 34 -2.50 -6.54 5.67
N ASN A 35 -3.48 -5.70 6.05
CA ASN A 35 -3.76 -4.45 5.35
C ASN A 35 -2.80 -3.36 5.78
N GLY A 36 -2.49 -2.44 4.87
CA GLY A 36 -1.69 -1.27 5.20
C GLY A 36 -2.49 -0.13 5.80
N MET A 37 -1.82 0.73 6.56
CA MET A 37 -2.37 2.02 6.99
C MET A 37 -2.10 3.07 5.91
N THR A 38 -3.12 3.87 5.61
CA THR A 38 -3.01 4.93 4.61
C THR A 38 -2.53 6.23 5.24
N TYR A 39 -1.68 6.96 4.52
CA TYR A 39 -1.14 8.22 4.99
C TYR A 39 -0.72 9.13 3.84
N ASN A 40 -0.71 10.44 4.09
CA ASN A 40 -0.20 11.42 3.14
C ASN A 40 0.46 12.64 3.78
N VAL A 41 0.54 12.66 5.11
CA VAL A 41 1.22 13.71 5.86
C VAL A 41 2.59 13.19 6.31
N PHE A 42 3.59 14.05 6.18
CA PHE A 42 4.97 13.77 6.53
C PHE A 42 5.44 14.77 7.58
N LYS A 43 6.42 14.37 8.40
CA LYS A 43 7.02 15.26 9.38
C LYS A 43 7.55 16.52 8.68
N PRO A 44 7.42 17.71 9.29
CA PRO A 44 7.97 18.95 8.71
C PRO A 44 9.45 18.78 8.34
N GLY A 45 9.81 19.15 7.11
CA GLY A 45 11.19 19.00 6.57
C GLY A 45 11.55 17.60 6.05
N TYR A 46 10.70 16.58 6.28
CA TYR A 46 10.95 15.19 5.88
C TYR A 46 9.86 14.66 4.94
N GLY A 47 9.42 15.51 4.02
CA GLY A 47 8.46 15.14 2.98
C GLY A 47 9.01 14.13 1.99
N ARG A 48 8.10 13.49 1.24
CA ARG A 48 8.49 12.73 0.06
C ARG A 48 9.00 13.69 -1.01
N VAL A 49 10.16 13.41 -1.57
CA VAL A 49 10.77 14.18 -2.66
C VAL A 49 11.05 13.25 -3.83
N VAL A 50 10.63 13.64 -5.04
CA VAL A 50 11.01 12.99 -6.28
C VAL A 50 11.48 14.09 -7.23
N LYS A 51 12.76 14.08 -7.60
CA LYS A 51 13.34 15.02 -8.56
C LYS A 51 14.00 14.25 -9.69
N ARG A 52 13.70 14.66 -10.91
CA ARG A 52 14.23 14.06 -12.13
C ARG A 52 15.17 15.04 -12.82
N PHE A 53 16.27 14.52 -13.35
CA PHE A 53 17.23 15.25 -14.14
C PHE A 53 17.52 14.47 -15.43
N VAL A 54 17.77 15.20 -16.50
CA VAL A 54 18.44 14.69 -17.69
C VAL A 54 19.82 15.32 -17.68
N THR A 55 20.86 14.49 -17.64
CA THR A 55 22.22 14.98 -17.45
C THR A 55 22.72 15.76 -18.65
N VAL A 56 23.49 16.81 -18.37
CA VAL A 56 24.39 17.41 -19.35
C VAL A 56 25.78 16.76 -19.23
N SER A 57 26.58 16.86 -20.30
CA SER A 57 27.92 16.25 -20.33
C SER A 57 28.78 16.72 -19.15
N GLY A 58 29.30 15.77 -18.37
CA GLY A 58 30.17 16.05 -17.23
C GLY A 58 29.44 16.39 -15.93
N GLN A 59 28.11 16.35 -15.91
CA GLN A 59 27.34 16.70 -14.71
C GLN A 59 27.61 15.71 -13.56
N LYS A 60 27.92 16.27 -12.38
CA LYS A 60 28.11 15.54 -11.12
C LYS A 60 27.14 15.94 -10.02
N GLU A 61 26.68 17.19 -10.05
CA GLU A 61 25.85 17.77 -9.00
C GLU A 61 24.39 17.86 -9.44
N PHE A 62 23.49 17.50 -8.53
CA PHE A 62 22.05 17.50 -8.72
C PHE A 62 21.39 18.26 -7.57
N LEU A 63 20.70 19.35 -7.88
CA LEU A 63 20.07 20.22 -6.88
C LEU A 63 18.67 19.70 -6.54
N VAL A 64 18.47 19.35 -5.28
CA VAL A 64 17.23 18.83 -4.69
C VAL A 64 16.80 19.77 -3.56
N PRO A 65 16.47 21.05 -3.84
CA PRO A 65 16.36 22.11 -2.82
C PRO A 65 15.34 21.81 -1.71
N ASP A 66 14.32 21.01 -2.01
CA ASP A 66 13.25 20.63 -1.07
C ASP A 66 13.64 19.49 -0.11
N TYR A 67 14.89 18.99 -0.17
CA TYR A 67 15.37 17.87 0.63
C TYR A 67 16.28 18.32 1.76
N THR A 68 15.94 17.90 2.98
CA THR A 68 16.78 17.99 4.17
C THR A 68 17.32 16.60 4.51
N TYR A 69 18.64 16.49 4.64
CA TYR A 69 19.32 15.23 4.93
C TYR A 69 18.98 14.74 6.34
N HIS A 70 18.59 13.47 6.43
CA HIS A 70 18.39 12.78 7.70
C HIS A 70 18.58 11.28 7.52
N SER A 71 19.24 10.63 8.48
CA SER A 71 19.55 9.19 8.40
C SER A 71 18.29 8.32 8.31
N SER A 72 17.20 8.71 8.98
CA SER A 72 15.89 8.04 8.88
C SER A 72 15.08 8.43 7.64
N ASN A 73 15.54 9.40 6.83
CA ASN A 73 14.90 9.77 5.56
C ASN A 73 15.92 9.82 4.40
N PRO A 74 16.64 8.72 4.13
CA PRO A 74 17.72 8.74 3.15
C PRO A 74 17.19 9.05 1.74
N LEU A 75 18.04 9.68 0.95
CA LEU A 75 17.80 9.94 -0.46
C LEU A 75 18.45 8.84 -1.31
N PHE A 76 17.66 8.27 -2.20
CA PHE A 76 18.04 7.24 -3.16
C PHE A 76 18.27 7.88 -4.51
N VAL A 77 19.35 7.50 -5.17
CA VAL A 77 19.68 8.00 -6.51
C VAL A 77 19.56 6.84 -7.48
N MET A 78 18.81 7.05 -8.55
CA MET A 78 18.65 6.07 -9.62
C MET A 78 19.19 6.65 -10.92
N VAL A 79 20.07 5.92 -11.59
CA VAL A 79 20.62 6.26 -12.90
C VAL A 79 20.08 5.27 -13.91
N ASN A 80 19.31 5.74 -14.90
CA ASN A 80 18.59 4.88 -15.86
C ASN A 80 17.78 3.76 -15.17
N GLY A 81 17.18 4.06 -14.01
CA GLY A 81 16.39 3.12 -13.22
C GLY A 81 17.19 2.14 -12.34
N ILE A 82 18.52 2.22 -12.31
CA ILE A 82 19.38 1.43 -11.44
C ILE A 82 19.79 2.26 -10.23
N GLU A 83 19.57 1.75 -9.03
CA GLU A 83 20.01 2.41 -7.79
C GLU A 83 21.54 2.47 -7.73
N VAL A 84 22.06 3.66 -7.44
CA VAL A 84 23.49 3.93 -7.32
C VAL A 84 23.76 4.67 -6.02
N LEU A 85 24.88 4.36 -5.38
CA LEU A 85 25.34 5.08 -4.21
C LEU A 85 26.05 6.37 -4.67
N PRO A 86 25.54 7.56 -4.32
CA PRO A 86 26.26 8.81 -4.57
C PRO A 86 27.50 8.91 -3.68
N GLU A 87 28.43 9.80 -4.05
CA GLU A 87 29.58 10.13 -3.20
C GLU A 87 29.14 10.88 -1.95
N LYS A 88 28.21 11.82 -2.11
CA LYS A 88 27.72 12.64 -1.01
C LYS A 88 26.26 13.01 -1.22
N VAL A 89 25.50 12.96 -0.12
CA VAL A 89 24.16 13.52 -0.02
C VAL A 89 24.19 14.56 1.10
N GLU A 90 23.78 15.78 0.78
CA GLU A 90 23.70 16.90 1.71
C GLU A 90 22.37 17.63 1.52
N ASP A 91 22.09 18.60 2.39
CA ASP A 91 20.89 19.42 2.27
C ASP A 91 20.83 20.07 0.89
N GLY A 92 19.70 19.89 0.20
CA GLY A 92 19.49 20.51 -1.09
C GLY A 92 20.29 19.93 -2.26
N LYS A 93 21.20 18.95 -2.06
CA LYS A 93 22.14 18.54 -3.12
C LYS A 93 22.63 17.10 -3.01
N VAL A 94 22.85 16.50 -4.18
CA VAL A 94 23.46 15.19 -4.37
C VAL A 94 24.68 15.33 -5.28
N THR A 95 25.78 14.68 -4.90
CA THR A 95 27.02 14.63 -5.68
C THR A 95 27.36 13.19 -6.05
N MET A 96 27.53 12.94 -7.36
CA MET A 96 27.91 11.64 -7.92
C MET A 96 29.43 11.46 -7.93
N THR A 97 29.90 10.24 -7.65
CA THR A 97 31.33 9.88 -7.65
C THR A 97 31.99 10.16 -8.99
N ASN A 98 31.32 9.81 -10.09
CA ASN A 98 31.82 9.94 -11.45
C ASN A 98 30.96 10.93 -12.25
N PRO A 99 31.57 11.69 -13.18
CA PRO A 99 30.81 12.55 -14.09
C PRO A 99 29.94 11.68 -15.00
N LEU A 100 28.69 12.09 -15.20
CA LEU A 100 27.77 11.37 -16.06
C LEU A 100 27.83 11.90 -17.50
N SER A 101 27.66 10.99 -18.46
CA SER A 101 27.47 11.33 -19.86
C SER A 101 26.18 12.12 -20.06
N GLU A 102 26.09 12.86 -21.16
CA GLU A 102 24.87 13.58 -21.54
C GLU A 102 23.69 12.65 -21.84
N GLY A 103 22.47 13.10 -21.53
CA GLY A 103 21.23 12.42 -21.89
C GLY A 103 20.84 11.25 -20.99
N ILE A 104 21.55 11.05 -19.88
CA ILE A 104 21.24 10.02 -18.87
C ILE A 104 20.13 10.52 -17.95
N GLU A 105 19.18 9.65 -17.63
CA GLU A 105 18.14 9.97 -16.65
C GLU A 105 18.64 9.69 -15.23
N VAL A 106 18.55 10.71 -14.39
CA VAL A 106 18.85 10.61 -12.95
C VAL A 106 17.59 10.96 -12.17
N VAL A 107 17.19 10.09 -11.24
CA VAL A 107 16.05 10.31 -10.36
C VAL A 107 16.53 10.26 -8.91
N CYS A 108 16.35 11.36 -8.19
CA CYS A 108 16.60 11.47 -6.76
C CYS A 108 15.27 11.31 -6.01
N VAL A 109 15.20 10.35 -5.08
CA VAL A 109 13.99 9.96 -4.37
C VAL A 109 14.24 9.94 -2.87
N SER A 110 13.46 10.70 -2.11
CA SER A 110 13.29 10.51 -0.68
C SER A 110 11.85 10.09 -0.42
N TYR A 111 11.63 9.05 0.40
CA TYR A 111 10.29 8.49 0.61
C TYR A 111 9.47 9.26 1.66
N GLY A 112 10.15 10.08 2.47
CA GLY A 112 9.57 10.86 3.55
C GLY A 112 9.39 10.06 4.84
N ILE A 113 9.33 10.77 5.97
CA ILE A 113 8.98 10.20 7.28
C ILE A 113 7.51 10.52 7.55
N PRO A 114 6.62 9.51 7.62
CA PRO A 114 5.21 9.75 7.93
C PRO A 114 5.04 10.52 9.23
N ASP A 115 4.22 11.57 9.21
CA ASP A 115 3.81 12.25 10.43
C ASP A 115 2.79 11.41 11.18
N ARG A 116 2.65 11.63 12.49
CA ARG A 116 1.81 10.81 13.35
C ARG A 116 0.90 11.65 14.21
N LYS A 117 -0.27 11.07 14.50
CA LYS A 117 -1.26 11.68 15.38
C LYS A 117 -1.81 10.62 16.33
N ASP A 118 -2.17 11.06 17.53
CA ASP A 118 -2.90 10.24 18.47
C ASP A 118 -4.37 10.10 18.03
N ILE A 119 -4.78 8.86 17.80
CA ILE A 119 -6.15 8.47 17.46
C ILE A 119 -6.62 7.52 18.57
N GLY A 120 -7.20 8.09 19.62
CA GLY A 120 -7.47 7.36 20.85
C GLY A 120 -6.16 7.00 21.54
N CYS A 121 -5.92 5.71 21.77
CA CYS A 121 -4.66 5.23 22.38
C CYS A 121 -3.54 4.94 21.37
N VAL A 122 -3.81 5.09 20.07
CA VAL A 122 -2.89 4.71 18.98
C VAL A 122 -2.19 5.95 18.44
N ASN A 123 -0.85 5.94 18.45
CA ASN A 123 -0.06 6.91 17.71
C ASN A 123 0.25 6.33 16.32
N ALA A 124 -0.43 6.81 15.28
CA ALA A 124 -0.38 6.23 13.93
C ALA A 124 -0.21 7.30 12.84
N PRO A 125 0.28 6.89 11.66
CA PRO A 125 0.28 7.77 10.50
C PRO A 125 -1.15 8.09 10.06
N TYR A 126 -1.35 9.26 9.45
CA TYR A 126 -2.68 9.77 9.11
C TYR A 126 -2.71 10.43 7.74
N ASN A 127 -3.92 10.63 7.22
CA ASN A 127 -4.15 11.46 6.06
C ASN A 127 -4.72 12.82 6.49
N GLY A 128 -4.22 13.90 5.89
CA GLY A 128 -4.70 15.26 6.12
C GLY A 128 -5.96 15.63 5.32
N THR A 129 -6.24 14.93 4.22
CA THR A 129 -7.36 15.25 3.29
C THR A 129 -7.86 13.98 2.60
N GLY A 130 -9.17 13.83 2.35
CA GLY A 130 -9.74 12.61 1.74
C GLY A 130 -9.88 12.57 0.21
N ASN A 131 -9.65 13.68 -0.49
CA ASN A 131 -9.91 13.79 -1.94
C ASN A 131 -8.71 13.31 -2.78
N TYR A 132 -8.29 12.06 -2.60
CA TYR A 132 -7.13 11.52 -3.32
C TYR A 132 -7.44 11.25 -4.80
N ARG A 133 -6.41 11.44 -5.62
CA ARG A 133 -6.40 11.19 -7.06
C ARG A 133 -5.15 10.44 -7.44
N LEU A 134 -5.30 9.42 -8.28
CA LEU A 134 -4.15 8.76 -8.86
C LEU A 134 -3.31 9.77 -9.67
N PRO A 135 -1.97 9.67 -9.60
CA PRO A 135 -1.11 10.41 -10.49
C PRO A 135 -1.42 10.03 -11.94
N HIS A 136 -1.54 11.03 -12.79
CA HIS A 136 -1.89 10.84 -14.19
C HIS A 136 -1.14 11.81 -15.10
N ALA A 137 -1.13 11.50 -16.38
CA ALA A 137 -0.60 12.37 -17.43
C ALA A 137 -1.42 12.24 -18.71
N THR A 138 -1.46 13.31 -19.49
CA THR A 138 -2.03 13.29 -20.84
C THR A 138 -0.98 12.79 -21.83
N LEU A 139 -1.33 11.79 -22.64
CA LEU A 139 -0.47 11.29 -23.71
C LEU A 139 -0.48 12.24 -24.91
N LYS A 140 0.65 12.33 -25.64
CA LYS A 140 0.83 13.24 -26.77
C LYS A 140 -0.27 13.13 -27.84
N HIS A 141 -0.75 11.92 -28.10
CA HIS A 141 -1.80 11.65 -29.10
C HIS A 141 -3.18 11.38 -28.48
N LYS A 142 -3.53 12.04 -27.37
CA LYS A 142 -4.80 11.82 -26.63
C LYS A 142 -6.04 11.74 -27.52
N THR A 143 -6.25 12.70 -28.39
CA THR A 143 -7.44 12.78 -29.26
C THR A 143 -7.51 11.67 -30.32
N ALA A 144 -6.36 11.08 -30.66
CA ALA A 144 -6.25 9.99 -31.63
C ALA A 144 -6.02 8.62 -30.98
N TYR A 145 -6.07 8.56 -29.64
CA TYR A 145 -5.89 7.34 -28.87
C TYR A 145 -6.94 6.30 -29.25
N LYS A 146 -6.50 5.06 -29.46
CA LYS A 146 -7.41 3.96 -29.79
C LYS A 146 -7.03 2.69 -29.04
N PHE A 147 -7.87 2.31 -28.09
CA PHE A 147 -7.81 1.00 -27.46
C PHE A 147 -8.44 -0.07 -28.36
N SER A 148 -7.78 -1.21 -28.50
CA SER A 148 -8.34 -2.43 -29.09
C SER A 148 -7.50 -3.62 -28.66
N LEU A 149 -8.15 -4.74 -28.33
CA LEU A 149 -7.47 -6.00 -28.02
C LEU A 149 -6.78 -6.63 -29.24
N GLY A 150 -7.15 -6.21 -30.46
CA GLY A 150 -6.48 -6.63 -31.69
C GLY A 150 -5.21 -5.83 -32.02
N ASN A 151 -4.91 -4.78 -31.28
CA ASN A 151 -3.70 -3.98 -31.46
C ASN A 151 -2.54 -4.55 -30.62
N PRO A 152 -1.28 -4.16 -30.91
CA PRO A 152 -0.16 -4.43 -30.02
C PRO A 152 -0.49 -3.99 -28.58
N PRO A 153 -0.18 -4.82 -27.57
CA PRO A 153 -0.49 -4.50 -26.18
C PRO A 153 0.11 -3.17 -25.74
N GLU A 154 -0.65 -2.42 -24.96
CA GLU A 154 -0.14 -1.22 -24.31
C GLU A 154 0.86 -1.62 -23.23
N THR A 155 1.91 -0.83 -23.05
CA THR A 155 2.98 -1.09 -22.10
C THR A 155 3.26 0.12 -21.24
N CYS A 156 3.67 -0.12 -20.00
CA CYS A 156 4.12 0.91 -19.09
C CYS A 156 5.32 0.38 -18.31
N THR A 157 6.40 1.14 -18.31
CA THR A 157 7.61 0.84 -17.52
C THR A 157 7.98 2.06 -16.69
N VAL A 158 8.17 1.87 -15.38
CA VAL A 158 8.60 2.91 -14.45
C VAL A 158 9.80 2.40 -13.69
N LEU A 159 10.94 3.11 -13.75
CA LEU A 159 12.19 2.70 -13.11
C LEU A 159 12.60 1.24 -13.43
N GLY A 160 12.49 0.85 -14.70
CA GLY A 160 12.79 -0.52 -15.15
C GLY A 160 11.75 -1.58 -14.75
N VAL A 161 10.70 -1.24 -13.99
CA VAL A 161 9.62 -2.16 -13.60
C VAL A 161 8.49 -2.08 -14.63
N LYS A 162 8.17 -3.21 -15.25
CA LYS A 162 6.99 -3.34 -16.13
C LYS A 162 5.71 -3.45 -15.30
N LEU A 163 4.74 -2.59 -15.59
CA LEU A 163 3.42 -2.63 -14.98
C LEU A 163 2.44 -3.42 -15.87
N LYS A 164 1.39 -3.97 -15.24
CA LYS A 164 0.34 -4.74 -15.93
C LYS A 164 -0.84 -3.85 -16.25
N ARG A 165 -1.31 -3.90 -17.49
CA ARG A 165 -2.50 -3.17 -17.92
C ARG A 165 -3.72 -3.70 -17.18
N MET A 166 -4.48 -2.80 -16.55
CA MET A 166 -5.79 -3.09 -16.00
C MET A 166 -6.84 -2.43 -16.90
N ILE A 167 -7.83 -3.22 -17.34
CA ILE A 167 -8.98 -2.70 -18.07
C ILE A 167 -10.04 -2.36 -17.02
N VAL A 168 -10.51 -1.11 -17.03
CA VAL A 168 -11.53 -0.61 -16.12
C VAL A 168 -12.74 -0.22 -16.93
N ASP A 169 -13.89 -0.79 -16.59
CA ASP A 169 -15.17 -0.43 -17.21
C ASP A 169 -15.70 0.86 -16.57
N VAL A 170 -15.68 1.94 -17.35
CA VAL A 170 -16.18 3.25 -16.92
C VAL A 170 -17.52 3.48 -17.59
N LYS A 171 -18.59 3.40 -16.80
CA LYS A 171 -19.96 3.61 -17.28
C LYS A 171 -20.17 5.05 -17.74
N ALA A 172 -21.06 5.23 -18.73
CA ALA A 172 -21.43 6.56 -19.21
C ALA A 172 -21.95 7.45 -18.06
N GLY A 173 -21.44 8.68 -17.98
CA GLY A 173 -21.79 9.64 -16.93
C GLY A 173 -21.04 9.48 -15.60
N ALA A 174 -20.24 8.41 -15.43
CA ALA A 174 -19.38 8.26 -14.26
C ALA A 174 -18.10 9.11 -14.38
N ASP A 175 -17.57 9.56 -13.24
CA ASP A 175 -16.24 10.16 -13.19
C ASP A 175 -15.17 9.07 -13.35
N ALA A 176 -14.54 9.04 -14.53
CA ALA A 176 -13.52 8.08 -14.87
C ALA A 176 -12.37 8.05 -13.85
N ALA A 177 -11.94 9.21 -13.34
CA ALA A 177 -10.84 9.27 -12.38
C ALA A 177 -11.19 8.59 -11.06
N ILE A 178 -12.43 8.73 -10.59
CA ILE A 178 -12.93 8.06 -9.38
C ILE A 178 -13.04 6.55 -9.61
N VAL A 179 -13.67 6.12 -10.70
CA VAL A 179 -13.84 4.69 -11.01
C VAL A 179 -12.49 3.99 -11.17
N ILE A 180 -11.55 4.62 -11.88
CA ILE A 180 -10.19 4.09 -12.07
C ILE A 180 -9.42 4.05 -10.76
N ARG A 181 -9.52 5.11 -9.93
CA ARG A 181 -8.91 5.16 -8.60
C ARG A 181 -9.38 3.99 -7.74
N ASP A 182 -10.69 3.74 -7.70
CA ASP A 182 -11.26 2.71 -6.84
C ASP A 182 -10.91 1.30 -7.35
N ALA A 183 -10.84 1.10 -8.68
CA ALA A 183 -10.42 -0.17 -9.28
C ALA A 183 -8.93 -0.50 -9.03
N VAL A 184 -8.05 0.49 -9.18
CA VAL A 184 -6.60 0.35 -8.94
C VAL A 184 -6.31 0.21 -7.44
N GLY A 185 -6.95 1.02 -6.60
CA GLY A 185 -6.71 1.08 -5.17
C GLY A 185 -5.22 1.30 -4.86
N PHE A 186 -4.64 0.39 -4.07
CA PHE A 186 -3.21 0.40 -3.71
C PHE A 186 -2.37 -0.66 -4.45
N LYS A 187 -2.90 -1.23 -5.54
CA LYS A 187 -2.16 -2.21 -6.35
C LYS A 187 -0.95 -1.53 -7.00
N ARG A 188 0.24 -2.00 -6.66
CA ARG A 188 1.52 -1.39 -7.06
C ARG A 188 1.98 -1.77 -8.47
N ASP A 189 1.42 -2.84 -9.06
CA ASP A 189 1.86 -3.43 -10.34
C ASP A 189 0.91 -3.13 -11.51
N LYS A 190 0.04 -2.12 -11.39
CA LYS A 190 -1.03 -1.84 -12.37
C LYS A 190 -0.83 -0.51 -13.06
N PHE A 191 -1.34 -0.39 -14.28
CA PHE A 191 -1.56 0.89 -14.95
C PHE A 191 -2.86 0.88 -15.75
N VAL A 192 -3.43 2.05 -15.95
CA VAL A 192 -4.66 2.23 -16.73
C VAL A 192 -4.46 3.35 -17.73
N ILE A 193 -4.79 3.11 -19.00
CA ILE A 193 -4.99 4.16 -20.00
C ILE A 193 -6.48 4.31 -20.24
N HIS A 194 -7.00 5.52 -20.17
CA HIS A 194 -8.40 5.81 -20.47
C HIS A 194 -8.48 7.11 -21.26
N ASN A 195 -9.07 7.07 -22.45
CA ASN A 195 -9.22 8.23 -23.34
C ASN A 195 -7.92 9.03 -23.53
N GLY A 196 -6.80 8.33 -23.71
CA GLY A 196 -5.50 8.94 -23.93
C GLY A 196 -4.85 9.58 -22.69
N GLU A 197 -5.37 9.29 -21.49
CA GLU A 197 -4.73 9.61 -20.21
C GLU A 197 -4.22 8.35 -19.55
N ILE A 198 -2.99 8.40 -19.04
CA ILE A 198 -2.36 7.32 -18.28
C ILE A 198 -2.54 7.61 -16.80
N TYR A 199 -2.94 6.59 -16.03
CA TYR A 199 -3.10 6.61 -14.59
C TYR A 199 -2.17 5.57 -13.98
N LEU A 200 -1.38 5.98 -13.00
CA LEU A 200 -0.42 5.12 -12.30
C LEU A 200 -0.72 5.05 -10.79
N PRO A 201 -0.27 3.99 -10.10
CA PRO A 201 -0.34 3.88 -8.65
C PRO A 201 0.31 5.07 -7.94
N TYR A 202 -0.22 5.46 -6.77
CA TYR A 202 0.25 6.61 -5.99
C TYR A 202 1.76 6.65 -5.73
N LEU A 203 2.39 5.48 -5.61
CA LEU A 203 3.83 5.37 -5.36
C LEU A 203 4.69 5.96 -6.50
N TYR A 204 4.14 6.00 -7.72
CA TYR A 204 4.79 6.50 -8.93
C TYR A 204 4.52 7.99 -9.18
N ASN A 205 3.90 8.70 -8.24
CA ASN A 205 3.74 10.16 -8.33
C ASN A 205 5.11 10.85 -8.47
N GLY A 206 5.26 11.66 -9.52
CA GLY A 206 6.50 12.37 -9.86
C GLY A 206 7.55 11.52 -10.60
N PHE A 207 7.28 10.24 -10.89
CA PHE A 207 8.23 9.39 -11.61
C PHE A 207 8.03 9.46 -13.13
N PRO A 208 9.14 9.41 -13.91
CA PRO A 208 9.05 9.22 -15.34
C PRO A 208 8.57 7.80 -15.68
N ALA A 209 7.61 7.72 -16.58
CA ALA A 209 7.02 6.48 -17.08
C ALA A 209 7.17 6.41 -18.59
N VAL A 210 7.75 5.31 -19.08
CA VAL A 210 7.81 5.01 -20.52
C VAL A 210 6.54 4.25 -20.89
N ILE A 211 5.72 4.86 -21.74
CA ILE A 211 4.40 4.36 -22.12
C ILE A 211 4.40 4.01 -23.61
N GLY A 212 4.11 2.75 -23.93
CA GLY A 212 3.80 2.30 -25.29
C GLY A 212 2.29 2.19 -25.47
N TYR A 213 1.71 2.88 -26.45
CA TYR A 213 0.27 2.91 -26.68
C TYR A 213 -0.08 3.06 -28.17
N ASN A 214 -1.34 2.82 -28.50
CA ASN A 214 -1.82 2.84 -29.87
C ASN A 214 -2.60 4.13 -30.16
N ALA A 215 -2.27 4.79 -31.27
CA ALA A 215 -2.94 5.99 -31.74
C ALA A 215 -3.02 6.03 -33.28
N ILE A 216 -4.02 6.75 -33.79
CA ILE A 216 -4.15 7.00 -35.22
C ILE A 216 -3.22 8.15 -35.62
N ILE A 217 -2.14 7.83 -36.32
CA ILE A 217 -1.12 8.79 -36.77
C ILE A 217 -1.02 8.72 -38.29
N GLY A 218 -1.36 9.81 -38.96
CA GLY A 218 -1.42 9.85 -40.44
C GLY A 218 -2.46 8.88 -41.01
N GLY A 219 -3.64 8.78 -40.37
CA GLY A 219 -4.74 7.90 -40.81
C GLY A 219 -4.52 6.40 -40.58
N ARG A 220 -3.37 5.99 -40.00
CA ARG A 220 -3.05 4.59 -39.71
C ARG A 220 -2.90 4.39 -38.22
N ASN A 221 -3.34 3.24 -37.73
CA ASN A 221 -3.06 2.86 -36.35
C ASN A 221 -1.57 2.56 -36.20
N ARG A 222 -0.91 3.23 -35.27
CA ARG A 222 0.51 3.05 -34.96
C ARG A 222 0.67 2.83 -33.47
N HIS A 223 1.56 1.90 -33.13
CA HIS A 223 2.10 1.80 -31.78
C HIS A 223 3.20 2.84 -31.65
N THR A 224 3.12 3.68 -30.62
CA THR A 224 4.08 4.74 -30.34
C THR A 224 4.50 4.66 -28.88
N THR A 225 5.69 5.19 -28.60
CA THR A 225 6.27 5.23 -27.26
C THR A 225 6.65 6.65 -26.90
N GLU A 226 6.38 7.05 -25.66
CA GLU A 226 6.85 8.31 -25.10
C GLU A 226 7.15 8.18 -23.61
N THR A 227 7.91 9.12 -23.07
CA THR A 227 8.16 9.25 -21.63
C THR A 227 7.31 10.39 -21.08
N VAL A 228 6.46 10.11 -20.10
CA VAL A 228 5.63 11.09 -19.40
C VAL A 228 5.91 11.10 -17.91
N ILE A 229 5.68 12.23 -17.27
CA ILE A 229 5.73 12.36 -15.81
C ILE A 229 4.28 12.39 -15.32
N VAL A 230 3.93 11.45 -14.46
CA VAL A 230 2.59 11.41 -13.86
C VAL A 230 2.59 12.17 -12.54
N GLU A 231 1.59 13.01 -12.35
CA GLU A 231 1.50 13.84 -11.15
C GLU A 231 0.09 13.90 -10.60
N SER A 232 -0.01 14.07 -9.28
CA SER A 232 -1.23 14.40 -8.56
C SER A 232 -0.84 15.22 -7.33
N GLY A 233 -1.54 16.34 -7.13
CA GLY A 233 -1.39 17.16 -5.92
C GLY A 233 -2.05 16.54 -4.68
N SER A 234 -2.68 15.37 -4.81
CA SER A 234 -3.51 14.75 -3.78
C SER A 234 -3.32 13.23 -3.80
N VAL A 235 -2.18 12.76 -3.33
CA VAL A 235 -1.84 11.33 -3.27
C VAL A 235 -1.97 10.77 -1.87
N THR A 236 -2.12 9.45 -1.75
CA THR A 236 -2.07 8.71 -0.49
C THR A 236 -1.19 7.47 -0.65
N TYR A 237 -0.43 7.17 0.38
CA TYR A 237 0.46 6.03 0.46
C TYR A 237 -0.13 4.98 1.38
N ASN A 238 0.25 3.73 1.17
CA ASN A 238 -0.23 2.61 1.98
C ASN A 238 0.93 1.67 2.25
N ASP A 239 1.34 1.62 3.51
CA ASP A 239 2.36 0.71 4.01
C ASP A 239 1.83 -0.18 5.12
N ARG A 240 2.40 -1.37 5.23
CA ARG A 240 1.87 -2.47 6.05
C ARG A 240 2.50 -2.57 7.44
N PHE A 241 3.67 -1.99 7.63
CA PHE A 241 4.39 -2.08 8.90
C PHE A 241 4.83 -0.71 9.36
N PHE A 242 4.52 -0.46 10.62
CA PHE A 242 4.94 0.69 11.40
C PHE A 242 5.31 0.16 12.79
N GLY A 243 6.59 -0.08 13.05
CA GLY A 243 7.08 -0.95 14.13
C GLY A 243 6.79 -0.45 15.55
N ASP A 244 6.49 0.82 15.68
CA ASP A 244 6.23 1.56 16.92
C ASP A 244 4.75 1.98 17.07
N VAL A 245 3.88 1.57 16.14
CA VAL A 245 2.43 1.80 16.26
C VAL A 245 1.83 0.77 17.23
N ARG A 246 1.20 1.27 18.29
CA ARG A 246 0.36 0.44 19.17
C ARG A 246 -0.94 0.11 18.46
N ILE A 247 -1.45 -1.11 18.63
CA ILE A 247 -2.72 -1.54 18.04
C ILE A 247 -3.82 -1.58 19.10
N ARG A 248 -5.06 -1.33 18.69
CA ARG A 248 -6.22 -1.51 19.56
C ARG A 248 -6.54 -3.00 19.67
N ARG A 249 -7.23 -3.37 20.74
CA ARG A 249 -7.69 -4.75 20.94
C ARG A 249 -8.62 -5.21 19.81
N GLY A 250 -9.50 -4.34 19.32
CA GLY A 250 -10.35 -4.61 18.17
C GLY A 250 -9.57 -4.86 16.87
N ASP A 251 -8.55 -4.04 16.58
CA ASP A 251 -7.69 -4.24 15.40
C ASP A 251 -6.91 -5.56 15.46
N PHE A 252 -6.43 -5.91 16.65
CA PHE A 252 -5.75 -7.19 16.89
C PHE A 252 -6.67 -8.38 16.64
N PHE A 253 -7.92 -8.34 17.12
CA PHE A 253 -8.92 -9.38 16.83
C PHE A 253 -9.33 -9.41 15.35
N GLY A 254 -9.38 -8.25 14.69
CA GLY A 254 -9.52 -8.16 13.24
C GLY A 254 -8.42 -8.93 12.50
N LEU A 255 -7.16 -8.79 12.93
CA LEU A 255 -6.04 -9.56 12.38
C LEU A 255 -6.19 -11.07 12.64
N LEU A 256 -6.51 -11.48 13.88
CA LEU A 256 -6.72 -12.90 14.21
C LEU A 256 -7.83 -13.53 13.37
N SER A 257 -8.93 -12.81 13.16
CA SER A 257 -10.05 -13.30 12.37
C SER A 257 -9.68 -13.47 10.90
N ARG A 258 -8.87 -12.57 10.33
CA ARG A 258 -8.33 -12.72 8.97
C ARG A 258 -7.37 -13.89 8.82
N ILE A 259 -6.52 -14.11 9.83
CA ILE A 259 -5.65 -15.31 9.88
C ILE A 259 -6.53 -16.56 9.93
N TRP A 260 -7.56 -16.57 10.76
CA TRP A 260 -8.49 -17.69 10.85
C TRP A 260 -9.25 -17.91 9.53
N MET A 261 -9.76 -16.87 8.88
CA MET A 261 -10.41 -16.97 7.58
C MET A 261 -9.49 -17.59 6.52
N ASN A 262 -8.21 -17.16 6.48
CA ASN A 262 -7.21 -17.77 5.61
C ASN A 262 -7.01 -19.26 5.91
N LEU A 263 -6.92 -19.66 7.18
CA LEU A 263 -6.77 -21.06 7.57
C LEU A 263 -8.03 -21.87 7.26
N HIS A 264 -9.22 -21.34 7.57
CA HIS A 264 -10.50 -22.00 7.33
C HIS A 264 -10.69 -22.34 5.86
N ASN A 265 -10.45 -21.37 4.99
CA ASN A 265 -10.57 -21.54 3.54
C ASN A 265 -9.50 -22.49 2.95
N ARG A 266 -8.43 -22.81 3.69
CA ARG A 266 -7.42 -23.79 3.28
C ARG A 266 -7.73 -25.21 3.74
N TYR A 267 -8.25 -25.35 4.96
CA TYR A 267 -8.45 -26.64 5.61
C TYR A 267 -9.89 -27.14 5.54
N THR A 268 -10.82 -26.37 4.97
CA THR A 268 -12.22 -26.76 4.85
C THR A 268 -12.79 -26.39 3.49
N ASP A 269 -13.71 -27.22 2.99
CA ASP A 269 -14.49 -26.94 1.78
C ASP A 269 -15.67 -25.99 2.05
N LYS A 270 -15.94 -25.67 3.33
CA LYS A 270 -17.02 -24.77 3.72
C LYS A 270 -16.53 -23.33 3.64
N PRO A 271 -17.31 -22.42 3.03
CA PRO A 271 -16.94 -21.02 3.02
C PRO A 271 -16.98 -20.48 4.45
N PHE A 272 -15.97 -19.68 4.79
CA PHE A 272 -15.95 -18.94 6.05
C PHE A 272 -17.20 -18.04 6.14
N ALA A 273 -17.88 -18.09 7.29
CA ALA A 273 -19.07 -17.30 7.55
C ALA A 273 -18.94 -16.54 8.87
N TYR A 274 -19.18 -15.23 8.81
CA TYR A 274 -19.23 -14.39 9.99
C TYR A 274 -20.47 -14.70 10.85
N LYS A 275 -20.31 -14.66 12.17
CA LYS A 275 -21.43 -14.68 13.12
C LYS A 275 -21.89 -13.24 13.33
N THR A 276 -23.01 -12.89 12.71
CA THR A 276 -23.56 -11.53 12.74
C THR A 276 -24.33 -11.20 14.03
N THR A 277 -24.64 -12.22 14.84
CA THR A 277 -25.32 -12.07 16.14
C THR A 277 -24.56 -12.87 17.20
N ALA A 278 -23.87 -12.18 18.11
CA ALA A 278 -23.31 -12.81 19.31
C ALA A 278 -24.44 -13.21 20.27
N SER A 279 -24.43 -14.46 20.73
CA SER A 279 -25.37 -14.98 21.75
C SER A 279 -24.88 -14.63 23.15
N ARG A 280 -23.56 -14.45 23.31
CA ARG A 280 -22.92 -13.98 24.53
C ARG A 280 -23.31 -12.53 24.84
N TYR A 281 -23.65 -12.26 26.11
CA TYR A 281 -23.76 -10.89 26.61
C TYR A 281 -22.38 -10.20 26.64
N ILE A 282 -22.28 -9.03 26.01
CA ILE A 282 -21.08 -8.20 25.97
C ILE A 282 -21.52 -6.77 26.28
N LYS A 283 -21.07 -6.22 27.40
CA LYS A 283 -21.51 -4.92 27.93
C LYS A 283 -21.33 -3.78 26.93
N ASP A 284 -20.22 -3.79 26.19
CA ASP A 284 -19.83 -2.76 25.23
C ASP A 284 -19.99 -3.20 23.76
N LYS A 285 -20.94 -4.10 23.50
CA LYS A 285 -21.27 -4.58 22.14
C LYS A 285 -21.52 -3.45 21.14
N ALA A 286 -22.22 -2.39 21.55
CA ALA A 286 -22.49 -1.24 20.67
C ALA A 286 -21.21 -0.52 20.22
N ALA A 287 -20.16 -0.49 21.05
CA ALA A 287 -18.87 0.07 20.68
C ALA A 287 -18.16 -0.79 19.62
N ILE A 288 -18.31 -2.12 19.69
CA ILE A 288 -17.81 -3.05 18.67
C ILE A 288 -18.56 -2.86 17.35
N GLU A 289 -19.89 -2.78 17.40
CA GLU A 289 -20.77 -2.68 16.22
C GLU A 289 -20.57 -1.39 15.40
N ALA A 290 -20.10 -0.33 16.04
CA ALA A 290 -19.77 0.95 15.40
C ALA A 290 -18.49 0.91 14.55
N GLN A 291 -17.73 -0.19 14.60
CA GLN A 291 -16.37 -0.27 14.03
C GLN A 291 -16.30 -1.20 12.82
N TRP A 292 -15.26 -1.00 12.00
CA TRP A 292 -15.07 -1.77 10.77
C TRP A 292 -14.85 -3.27 11.05
N TYR A 293 -14.21 -3.60 12.17
CA TYR A 293 -13.88 -4.97 12.58
C TYR A 293 -15.03 -5.69 13.29
N LYS A 294 -16.25 -5.13 13.30
CA LYS A 294 -17.37 -5.65 14.11
C LYS A 294 -17.62 -7.15 13.94
N ASN A 295 -17.67 -7.60 12.69
CA ASN A 295 -17.96 -9.00 12.37
C ASN A 295 -16.80 -9.91 12.79
N ASP A 296 -15.56 -9.43 12.62
CA ASP A 296 -14.36 -10.15 13.00
C ASP A 296 -14.33 -10.41 14.52
N VAL A 297 -14.53 -9.35 15.31
CA VAL A 297 -14.53 -9.41 16.78
C VAL A 297 -15.68 -10.25 17.30
N LEU A 298 -16.92 -9.98 16.87
CA LEU A 298 -18.10 -10.70 17.35
C LEU A 298 -18.05 -12.19 17.01
N THR A 299 -17.48 -12.55 15.85
CA THR A 299 -17.33 -13.97 15.50
C THR A 299 -16.35 -14.66 16.44
N LEU A 300 -15.18 -14.07 16.68
CA LEU A 300 -14.17 -14.66 17.59
C LEU A 300 -14.65 -14.77 19.04
N LEU A 301 -15.34 -13.74 19.56
CA LEU A 301 -15.83 -13.73 20.94
C LEU A 301 -16.92 -14.78 21.23
N GLU A 302 -17.53 -15.33 20.17
CA GLU A 302 -18.55 -16.37 20.21
C GLU A 302 -17.95 -17.79 20.05
N GLU A 303 -16.67 -17.91 19.73
CA GLU A 303 -16.01 -19.21 19.60
C GLU A 303 -15.73 -19.83 20.96
N LYS A 304 -15.86 -21.17 21.00
CA LYS A 304 -15.68 -21.99 22.18
C LYS A 304 -14.71 -23.13 21.88
N TYR A 305 -13.98 -23.56 22.89
CA TYR A 305 -13.27 -24.84 22.88
C TYR A 305 -14.28 -26.00 22.95
N GLY A 306 -13.82 -27.23 22.74
CA GLY A 306 -14.66 -28.43 22.81
C GLY A 306 -15.27 -28.70 24.18
N ASP A 307 -14.70 -28.11 25.24
CA ASP A 307 -15.24 -28.14 26.61
C ASP A 307 -16.42 -27.16 26.83
N GLY A 308 -16.75 -26.34 25.83
CA GLY A 308 -17.82 -25.34 25.87
C GLY A 308 -17.44 -23.99 26.48
N ASN A 309 -16.20 -23.81 26.95
CA ASN A 309 -15.70 -22.52 27.43
C ASN A 309 -15.36 -21.59 26.26
N TYR A 310 -15.60 -20.29 26.42
CA TYR A 310 -15.25 -19.31 25.40
C TYR A 310 -13.73 -19.23 25.22
N VAL A 311 -13.29 -19.22 23.96
CA VAL A 311 -11.87 -19.11 23.59
C VAL A 311 -11.27 -17.83 24.15
N PHE A 312 -11.96 -16.72 23.90
CA PHE A 312 -11.57 -15.39 24.35
C PHE A 312 -12.44 -14.91 25.52
N PRO A 313 -11.88 -14.69 26.72
CA PRO A 313 -12.64 -14.19 27.86
C PRO A 313 -12.97 -12.69 27.71
N LEU A 314 -14.02 -12.25 28.41
CA LEU A 314 -14.31 -10.83 28.66
C LEU A 314 -13.67 -10.45 30.00
N TYR A 315 -13.58 -9.15 30.27
CA TYR A 315 -13.22 -8.67 31.60
C TYR A 315 -14.31 -8.99 32.63
N ALA A 316 -13.97 -8.85 33.92
CA ALA A 316 -14.87 -9.16 35.03
C ALA A 316 -16.18 -8.33 35.05
N ASN A 317 -16.24 -7.24 34.30
CA ASN A 317 -17.40 -6.36 34.12
C ASN A 317 -18.19 -6.66 32.83
N ASP A 318 -17.95 -7.81 32.19
CA ASP A 318 -18.52 -8.25 30.92
C ASP A 318 -18.17 -7.38 29.70
N SER A 319 -17.14 -6.53 29.76
CA SER A 319 -16.67 -5.75 28.61
C SER A 319 -15.54 -6.43 27.85
N PHE A 320 -15.37 -6.03 26.58
CA PHE A 320 -14.23 -6.38 25.75
C PHE A 320 -13.24 -5.21 25.59
N GLU A 321 -13.72 -3.98 25.67
CA GLU A 321 -13.05 -2.69 25.41
C GLU A 321 -12.27 -2.66 24.08
N PRO A 322 -12.97 -2.68 22.93
CA PRO A 322 -12.32 -2.87 21.63
C PRO A 322 -11.39 -1.71 21.23
N GLU A 323 -11.62 -0.51 21.76
CA GLU A 323 -10.86 0.71 21.46
C GLU A 323 -9.66 0.94 22.40
N SER A 324 -9.52 0.12 23.44
CA SER A 324 -8.36 0.14 24.32
C SER A 324 -7.14 -0.46 23.63
N CYS A 325 -5.95 0.03 24.00
CA CYS A 325 -4.70 -0.50 23.47
C CYS A 325 -4.42 -1.87 24.06
N ILE A 326 -4.07 -2.82 23.19
CA ILE A 326 -3.73 -4.16 23.66
C ILE A 326 -2.43 -4.10 24.45
N THR A 327 -2.40 -4.76 25.61
CA THR A 327 -1.16 -4.92 26.38
C THR A 327 -0.34 -6.10 25.85
N ARG A 328 0.95 -6.14 26.17
CA ARG A 328 1.80 -7.31 25.83
C ARG A 328 1.26 -8.60 26.45
N ALA A 329 0.76 -8.53 27.69
CA ALA A 329 0.18 -9.68 28.39
C ALA A 329 -1.09 -10.18 27.69
N GLU A 330 -2.00 -9.26 27.32
CA GLU A 330 -3.20 -9.59 26.54
C GLU A 330 -2.86 -10.24 25.21
N CYS A 331 -1.90 -9.66 24.47
CA CYS A 331 -1.46 -10.20 23.18
C CYS A 331 -0.95 -11.65 23.31
N VAL A 332 -0.08 -11.93 24.28
CA VAL A 332 0.44 -13.29 24.51
C VAL A 332 -0.68 -14.26 24.87
N VAL A 333 -1.58 -13.87 25.78
CA VAL A 333 -2.69 -14.74 26.21
C VAL A 333 -3.65 -15.02 25.07
N PHE A 334 -4.04 -13.99 24.30
CA PHE A 334 -4.96 -14.15 23.18
C PHE A 334 -4.34 -14.94 22.02
N LEU A 335 -3.05 -14.73 21.69
CA LEU A 335 -2.35 -15.54 20.69
C LEU A 335 -2.28 -17.01 21.11
N ASN A 336 -1.92 -17.28 22.37
CA ASN A 336 -1.83 -18.66 22.85
C ASN A 336 -3.19 -19.39 22.75
N ARG A 337 -4.26 -18.74 23.22
CA ARG A 337 -5.64 -19.26 23.13
C ARG A 337 -6.08 -19.47 21.69
N PHE A 338 -5.76 -18.53 20.81
CA PHE A 338 -6.04 -18.64 19.39
C PHE A 338 -5.35 -19.85 18.75
N ILE A 339 -4.05 -20.05 19.04
CA ILE A 339 -3.27 -21.18 18.50
C ILE A 339 -3.85 -22.52 18.97
N GLU A 340 -4.14 -22.63 20.27
CA GLU A 340 -4.74 -23.82 20.87
C GLU A 340 -6.08 -24.15 20.22
N TRP A 341 -6.97 -23.17 20.14
CA TRP A 341 -8.30 -23.33 19.55
C TRP A 341 -8.26 -23.69 18.06
N ILE A 342 -7.41 -23.01 17.27
CA ILE A 342 -7.22 -23.32 15.84
C ILE A 342 -6.71 -24.75 15.67
N THR A 343 -5.77 -25.18 16.52
CA THR A 343 -5.23 -26.55 16.49
C THR A 343 -6.32 -27.55 16.80
N GLU A 344 -7.14 -27.33 17.82
CA GLU A 344 -8.27 -28.19 18.15
C GLU A 344 -9.30 -28.26 17.02
N LYS A 345 -9.62 -27.12 16.40
CA LYS A 345 -10.68 -27.00 15.38
C LYS A 345 -10.35 -27.68 14.05
N TYR A 346 -9.07 -27.80 13.70
CA TYR A 346 -8.62 -28.37 12.42
C TYR A 346 -7.74 -29.62 12.58
N ARG A 347 -7.65 -30.18 13.79
CA ARG A 347 -7.07 -31.50 14.01
C ARG A 347 -8.00 -32.59 13.49
#